data_AF-A0A7S1DX12-F1
#
_entry.id   AF-A0A7S1DX12-F1
#
_cell.length_a   1.000
_cell.length_b   1.000
_cell.length_c   1.000
_cell.angle_alpha   90.00
_cell.angle_beta   90.00
_cell.angle_gamma   90.00
#
_symmetry.space_group_name_H-M   'P 1'
#
loop_
_entity.id
_entity.type
_entity.pdbx_description
1 polymer ?
#
loop_
_entity_poly.entity_id
_entity_poly.type
_entity_poly.pdbx_seq_one_letter_code
_entity_poly.pdbx_strand_id
1 'polypeptide(L)'
;VMRGVRGSLGLGMGRDEVGNPAVSSLQEGMPAALDGRVKAGDVLLRINHQPIPRDLAKVVELLKGDAGTQVKLTFNRIYLSPAGQFEVTLVRAPLKDAPKEIKKPPPAPQGTRLCGGGPRMCGI
;
A
#
# COMPACT_ATOMS: atom_id res chain seq x y z
N VAL A 1 16.90 9.99 17.76
CA VAL A 1 17.14 9.06 16.64
C VAL A 1 17.76 7.79 17.17
N MET A 2 17.14 6.63 16.91
CA MET A 2 17.72 5.33 17.25
C MET A 2 18.75 4.96 16.18
N ARG A 3 20.04 5.16 16.46
CA ARG A 3 21.12 4.92 15.49
C ARG A 3 21.25 3.41 15.20
N GLY A 4 21.25 3.03 13.93
CA GLY A 4 21.49 1.65 13.48
C GLY A 4 20.26 0.75 13.34
N VAL A 5 19.06 1.23 13.68
CA VAL A 5 17.82 0.46 13.50
C VAL A 5 17.14 0.89 12.20
N ARG A 6 17.01 -0.05 11.26
CA ARG A 6 16.23 0.19 10.03
C ARG A 6 14.75 0.25 10.36
N GLY A 7 14.12 1.33 9.92
CA GLY A 7 12.70 1.58 10.03
C GLY A 7 12.05 1.75 8.68
N SER A 8 10.73 1.66 8.68
CA SER A 8 9.90 1.90 7.51
C SER A 8 8.56 2.52 7.92
N LEU A 9 7.78 2.92 6.93
CA LEU A 9 6.45 3.48 7.15
C LEU A 9 5.34 2.42 7.07
N GLY A 10 5.66 1.20 6.63
CA GLY A 10 4.68 0.14 6.39
C GLY A 10 3.81 0.36 5.14
N LEU A 11 4.37 0.99 4.11
CA LEU A 11 3.71 1.22 2.83
C LEU A 11 4.17 0.18 1.80
N GLY A 12 3.23 -0.55 1.22
CA GLY A 12 3.46 -1.34 0.01
C GLY A 12 3.22 -0.47 -1.22
N MET A 13 4.26 -0.24 -2.03
CA MET A 13 4.10 0.43 -3.32
C MET A 13 3.94 -0.58 -4.45
N GLY A 14 3.08 -0.22 -5.40
CA GLY A 14 2.95 -0.86 -6.69
C GLY A 14 2.67 0.19 -7.75
N ARG A 15 2.00 -0.21 -8.82
CA ARG A 15 1.67 0.68 -9.94
C ARG A 15 0.16 0.82 -10.07
N ASP A 16 -0.29 2.02 -10.41
CA ASP A 16 -1.66 2.23 -10.90
C ASP A 16 -1.80 1.70 -12.35
N GLU A 17 -3.01 1.83 -12.90
CA GLU A 17 -3.34 1.41 -14.28
C GLU A 17 -2.56 2.19 -15.35
N VAL A 18 -2.00 3.35 -14.99
CA VAL A 18 -1.22 4.25 -15.87
C VAL A 18 0.29 4.00 -15.73
N GLY A 19 0.72 3.26 -14.70
CA GLY A 19 2.12 2.98 -14.39
C GLY A 19 2.75 3.92 -13.35
N ASN A 20 1.98 4.80 -12.71
CA ASN A 20 2.46 5.67 -11.64
C ASN A 20 2.61 4.88 -10.32
N PRO A 21 3.60 5.23 -9.48
CA PRO A 21 3.76 4.62 -8.17
C PRO A 21 2.58 4.93 -7.26
N ALA A 22 1.82 3.90 -6.92
CA ALA A 22 0.63 4.00 -6.09
C ALA A 22 0.72 3.05 -4.88
N VAL A 23 -0.02 3.37 -3.82
CA VAL A 23 -0.11 2.54 -2.62
C VAL A 23 -0.92 1.30 -2.96
N SER A 24 -0.31 0.12 -2.85
CA SER A 24 -0.99 -1.16 -3.07
C SER A 24 -1.56 -1.74 -1.79
N SER A 25 -0.86 -1.57 -0.67
CA SER A 25 -1.26 -2.11 0.62
C SER A 25 -0.59 -1.34 1.76
N LEU A 26 -1.15 -1.46 2.95
CA LEU A 26 -0.66 -0.85 4.18
C LEU A 26 -0.44 -1.97 5.19
N GLN A 27 0.67 -1.88 5.92
CA GLN A 27 0.99 -2.83 6.97
C GLN A 27 0.33 -2.38 8.27
N GLU A 28 -0.52 -3.23 8.84
CA GLU A 28 -1.20 -2.95 10.11
C GLU A 28 -0.19 -2.77 11.26
N GLY A 29 -0.49 -1.84 12.17
CA GLY A 29 0.38 -1.45 13.28
C GLY A 29 1.60 -0.62 12.89
N MET A 30 1.79 -0.32 11.60
CA MET A 30 2.80 0.64 11.13
C MET A 30 2.23 2.06 11.05
N PRO A 31 3.08 3.10 11.12
CA PRO A 31 2.67 4.50 11.17
C PRO A 31 1.77 4.93 10.00
N ALA A 32 1.97 4.39 8.79
CA ALA A 32 1.09 4.71 7.67
C ALA A 32 -0.33 4.14 7.83
N ALA A 33 -0.47 2.94 8.40
CA ALA A 33 -1.78 2.35 8.67
C ALA A 33 -2.46 3.01 9.89
N LEU A 34 -1.69 3.33 10.92
CA LEU A 34 -2.17 4.00 12.14
C LEU A 34 -2.66 5.42 11.86
N ASP A 35 -2.02 6.14 10.95
CA ASP A 35 -2.44 7.49 10.54
C ASP A 35 -3.79 7.45 9.77
N GLY A 36 -4.05 6.38 9.01
CA GLY A 36 -5.33 6.11 8.36
C GLY A 36 -5.74 7.07 7.22
N ARG A 37 -4.97 8.15 6.98
CA ARG A 37 -5.23 9.11 5.89
C ARG A 37 -4.86 8.52 4.54
N VAL A 38 -3.77 7.75 4.51
CA VAL A 38 -3.28 7.04 3.33
C VAL A 38 -4.04 5.73 3.17
N LYS A 39 -4.44 5.40 1.95
CA LYS A 39 -5.18 4.19 1.59
C LYS A 39 -4.61 3.56 0.32
N ALA A 40 -4.89 2.27 0.12
CA ALA A 40 -4.58 1.62 -1.15
C ALA A 40 -5.32 2.34 -2.30
N GLY A 41 -4.60 2.61 -3.40
CA GLY A 41 -5.06 3.40 -4.53
C GLY A 41 -4.57 4.85 -4.54
N ASP A 42 -3.94 5.33 -3.46
CA ASP A 42 -3.36 6.67 -3.44
C ASP A 42 -2.08 6.73 -4.28
N VAL A 43 -1.97 7.72 -5.17
CA VAL A 43 -0.78 7.91 -6.02
C VAL A 43 0.23 8.75 -5.26
N LEU A 44 1.43 8.21 -5.06
CA LEU A 44 2.50 8.97 -4.43
C LEU A 44 3.09 9.94 -5.45
N LEU A 45 3.25 11.21 -5.07
CA LEU A 45 3.83 12.24 -5.93
C LEU A 45 5.21 12.69 -5.43
N ARG A 46 5.36 12.85 -4.11
CA ARG A 46 6.57 13.42 -3.49
C ARG A 46 6.91 12.75 -2.17
N ILE A 47 8.21 12.67 -1.88
CA ILE A 47 8.78 12.24 -0.60
C ILE A 47 9.72 13.35 -0.12
N ASN A 48 9.55 13.82 1.12
CA ASN A 48 10.33 14.91 1.73
C ASN A 48 10.42 16.16 0.86
N HIS A 49 9.30 16.56 0.26
CA HIS A 49 9.21 17.66 -0.72
C HIS A 49 10.00 17.44 -2.02
N GLN A 50 10.63 16.28 -2.21
CA GLN A 50 11.32 15.93 -3.44
C GLN A 50 10.40 15.11 -4.36
N PRO A 51 10.45 15.35 -5.68
CA PRO A 51 9.75 14.50 -6.64
C PRO A 51 10.32 13.09 -6.60
N ILE A 52 9.45 12.10 -6.69
CA ILE A 52 9.87 10.70 -6.69
C ILE A 52 10.32 10.25 -8.09
N PRO A 53 11.29 9.34 -8.17
CA PRO A 53 11.63 8.69 -9.44
C PRO A 53 10.50 7.76 -9.90
N ARG A 54 10.44 7.49 -11.21
CA ARG A 54 9.52 6.48 -11.79
C ARG A 54 9.87 5.04 -11.35
N ASP A 55 11.10 4.81 -10.90
CA ASP A 55 11.57 3.51 -10.41
C ASP A 55 11.03 3.20 -9.01
N LEU A 56 10.15 2.21 -8.92
CA LEU A 56 9.61 1.74 -7.64
C LEU A 56 10.69 1.29 -6.65
N ALA A 57 11.77 0.66 -7.11
CA ALA A 57 12.86 0.22 -6.26
C ALA A 57 13.48 1.40 -5.48
N LYS A 58 13.76 2.51 -6.18
CA LYS A 58 14.27 3.74 -5.57
C LYS A 58 13.25 4.38 -4.62
N VAL A 59 11.96 4.36 -4.97
CA VAL A 59 10.90 4.87 -4.09
C VAL A 59 10.87 4.08 -2.78
N VAL A 60 10.95 2.74 -2.85
CA VAL A 60 11.02 1.87 -1.67
C VAL A 60 12.28 2.15 -0.84
N GLU A 61 13.42 2.37 -1.48
CA GLU A 61 14.65 2.77 -0.78
C GLU A 61 14.49 4.11 -0.06
N LEU A 62 13.82 5.09 -0.66
CA LEU A 62 13.55 6.40 -0.03
C LEU A 62 12.58 6.31 1.15
N LEU A 63 11.62 5.38 1.12
CA LEU A 63 10.72 5.17 2.26
C LEU A 63 11.40 4.43 3.41
N LYS A 64 12.33 3.52 3.11
CA LYS A 64 13.18 2.85 4.10
C LYS A 64 14.25 3.82 4.61
N GLY A 65 14.68 3.63 5.85
CA GLY A 65 15.80 4.39 6.41
C GLY A 65 15.86 4.27 7.91
N ASP A 66 16.47 5.22 8.62
CA ASP A 66 16.64 5.14 10.06
C ASP A 66 15.30 5.25 10.81
N ALA A 67 15.07 4.35 11.76
CA ALA A 67 13.91 4.42 12.63
C ALA A 67 13.91 5.72 13.46
N GLY A 68 12.72 6.30 13.63
CA GLY A 68 12.53 7.57 14.32
C GLY A 68 12.84 8.82 13.47
N THR A 69 13.07 8.69 12.17
CA THR A 69 13.12 9.85 11.25
C THR A 69 11.72 10.18 10.74
N GLN A 70 11.40 11.47 10.63
CA GLN A 70 10.18 11.93 9.98
C GLN A 70 10.35 11.95 8.47
N VAL A 71 9.30 11.50 7.77
CA VAL A 71 9.20 11.53 6.32
C VAL A 71 7.88 12.16 5.95
N LYS A 72 7.94 13.14 5.06
CA LYS A 72 6.76 13.83 4.55
C LYS A 72 6.37 13.28 3.19
N LEU A 73 5.14 12.84 3.03
CA LEU A 73 4.64 12.20 1.82
C LEU A 73 3.50 13.02 1.25
N THR A 74 3.56 13.30 -0.04
CA THR A 74 2.46 13.95 -0.77
C THR A 74 1.79 12.92 -1.67
N PHE A 75 0.51 12.71 -1.46
CA PHE A 75 -0.32 11.79 -2.22
C PHE A 75 -1.35 12.55 -3.04
N ASN A 76 -1.82 11.93 -4.11
CA ASN A 76 -2.93 12.39 -4.93
C ASN A 76 -4.03 11.32 -4.95
N ARG A 77 -5.26 11.73 -4.64
CA ARG A 77 -6.44 10.87 -4.74
C ARG A 77 -7.40 11.45 -5.78
N ILE A 78 -7.35 10.91 -6.99
CA ILE A 78 -8.07 11.41 -8.16
C ILE A 78 -9.59 11.52 -7.92
N TYR A 79 -10.17 10.61 -7.14
CA TYR A 79 -11.61 10.60 -6.85
C TYR A 79 -12.11 11.70 -5.90
N LEU A 80 -11.22 12.40 -5.19
CA LEU A 80 -11.63 13.44 -4.25
C LEU A 80 -11.75 14.82 -4.90
N SER A 81 -10.87 15.15 -5.87
CA SER A 81 -10.86 16.41 -6.66
C SER A 81 -9.67 16.40 -7.63
N PRO A 82 -9.70 17.18 -8.74
CA PRO A 82 -8.53 17.38 -9.61
C PRO A 82 -7.35 18.07 -8.90
N ALA A 83 -7.61 18.75 -7.77
CA ALA A 83 -6.61 19.33 -6.88
C ALA A 83 -6.44 18.54 -5.56
N GLY A 84 -6.96 17.30 -5.47
CA GLY A 84 -7.02 16.46 -4.27
C GLY A 84 -5.68 15.89 -3.82
N GLN A 85 -4.63 16.71 -3.81
CA GLN A 85 -3.35 16.38 -3.22
C GLN A 85 -3.42 16.62 -1.72
N PHE A 86 -2.91 15.68 -0.94
CA PHE A 86 -2.80 15.83 0.50
C PHE A 86 -1.42 15.39 0.97
N GLU A 87 -0.95 16.02 2.03
CA GLU A 87 0.36 15.78 2.59
C GLU A 87 0.23 15.13 3.96
N VAL A 88 1.04 14.11 4.20
CA VAL A 88 1.07 13.35 5.45
C VAL A 88 2.51 13.32 5.96
N THR A 89 2.69 13.64 7.24
CA THR A 89 4.01 13.55 7.89
C THR A 89 3.99 12.36 8.82
N LEU A 90 4.83 11.37 8.54
CA LEU A 90 4.90 10.12 9.30
C LEU A 90 6.28 9.93 9.89
N VAL A 91 6.37 9.27 11.04
CA VAL A 91 7.65 8.89 11.66
C VAL A 91 7.94 7.44 11.30
N ARG A 92 9.15 7.11 10.84
CA ARG A 92 9.55 5.72 10.56
C ARG A 92 9.54 4.89 11.83
N ALA A 93 8.76 3.80 11.83
CA ALA A 93 8.78 2.84 12.90
C ALA A 93 9.88 1.79 12.67
N PRO A 94 10.55 1.34 13.74
CA PRO A 94 11.56 0.29 13.65
C PRO A 94 10.95 -1.04 13.17
N LEU A 95 11.58 -1.70 12.19
CA LEU A 95 11.05 -2.93 11.58
C LEU A 95 10.92 -4.11 12.55
N LYS A 96 11.68 -4.10 13.65
CA LYS A 96 11.62 -5.12 14.71
C LYS A 96 10.27 -5.16 15.45
N ASP A 97 9.55 -4.04 15.45
CA ASP A 97 8.26 -3.88 16.13
C ASP A 97 7.08 -4.01 15.14
N ALA A 98 7.36 -4.26 13.85
CA ALA A 98 6.33 -4.47 12.85
C ALA A 98 5.55 -5.76 13.16
N PRO A 99 4.21 -5.69 13.33
CA PRO A 99 3.41 -6.90 13.41
C PRO A 99 3.60 -7.70 12.12
N LYS A 100 3.90 -9.00 12.24
CA LYS A 100 3.95 -9.91 11.09
C LYS A 100 2.60 -9.82 10.36
N GLU A 101 2.65 -9.42 9.09
CA GLU A 101 1.52 -9.36 8.16
C GLU A 101 0.54 -10.52 8.38
N ILE A 102 -0.70 -10.22 8.76
CA ILE A 102 -1.78 -11.20 8.69
C ILE A 102 -2.03 -11.39 7.19
N LYS A 103 -1.62 -12.56 6.69
CA LYS A 103 -1.81 -12.98 5.29
C LYS A 103 -3.21 -12.58 4.84
N LYS A 104 -3.30 -11.71 3.83
CA LYS A 104 -4.56 -11.35 3.19
C LYS A 104 -5.35 -12.65 2.97
N PRO A 105 -6.59 -12.80 3.47
CA PRO A 105 -7.34 -14.03 3.29
C PRO A 105 -7.40 -14.34 1.79
N PRO A 106 -7.31 -15.61 1.39
CA PRO A 106 -7.28 -15.99 -0.01
C PRO A 106 -8.47 -15.35 -0.74
N PRO A 107 -8.29 -14.90 -1.99
CA PRO A 107 -9.39 -14.30 -2.76
C PRO A 107 -10.57 -15.26 -2.70
N ALA A 108 -11.72 -14.74 -2.27
CA ALA A 108 -12.96 -15.49 -2.20
C ALA A 108 -13.14 -16.24 -3.52
N PRO A 109 -13.51 -17.54 -3.50
CA PRO A 109 -13.73 -18.27 -4.73
C PRO A 109 -14.83 -17.53 -5.50
N GLN A 110 -14.45 -16.92 -6.63
CA GLN A 110 -15.41 -16.52 -7.64
C GLN A 110 -15.91 -17.81 -8.29
N GLY A 111 -16.82 -18.48 -7.58
CA GLY A 111 -17.59 -19.60 -8.10
C GLY A 111 -18.52 -19.06 -9.16
N THR A 112 -17.98 -18.98 -10.37
CA THR A 112 -18.71 -18.76 -11.60
C THR A 112 -19.84 -19.77 -11.70
N ARG A 113 -21.07 -19.26 -11.87
CA ARG A 113 -22.14 -20.02 -12.52
C ARG A 113 -21.64 -20.39 -13.91
N LEU A 114 -21.63 -21.68 -14.27
CA LEU A 114 -21.81 -22.08 -15.66
C LEU A 114 -22.61 -23.38 -15.74
N CYS A 115 -23.64 -23.27 -16.56
CA CYS A 115 -24.65 -24.23 -16.90
C CYS A 115 -24.09 -25.33 -17.81
N GLY A 116 -24.73 -26.51 -17.82
CA GLY A 116 -24.73 -27.41 -18.99
C GLY A 116 -24.48 -28.88 -18.71
N GLY A 117 -25.46 -29.71 -19.06
CA GLY A 117 -25.25 -31.13 -19.38
C GLY A 117 -26.11 -32.10 -18.58
N GLY A 118 -27.21 -32.59 -19.18
CA GLY A 118 -27.81 -33.88 -18.78
C GLY A 118 -26.80 -35.05 -18.95
N PRO A 119 -27.13 -36.31 -18.62
CA PRO A 119 -28.30 -36.98 -19.20
C PRO A 119 -29.04 -37.97 -18.23
N ARG A 120 -30.35 -38.18 -18.46
CA ARG A 120 -31.19 -39.39 -18.26
C ARG A 120 -30.86 -40.40 -17.12
N MET A 121 -31.87 -40.74 -16.31
CA MET A 121 -32.43 -42.11 -16.14
C MET A 121 -33.63 -42.16 -15.17
N CYS A 122 -34.44 -43.21 -15.35
CA CYS A 122 -35.80 -43.49 -14.85
C CYS A 122 -35.93 -43.88 -13.36
N GLY A 123 -37.19 -43.91 -12.89
CA GLY A 123 -37.70 -44.55 -11.67
C GLY A 123 -38.65 -43.60 -10.93
N ILE A 124 -39.94 -43.85 -10.70
CA ILE A 124 -40.78 -45.06 -10.62
C ILE A 124 -42.14 -44.75 -11.26
#